data_AF-A0A3N0ZLV4-F1
#
_entry.id   AF-A0A3N0ZLV4-F1
#
_cell.length_a   1.000
_cell.length_b   1.000
_cell.length_c   1.000
_cell.angle_alpha   90.00
_cell.angle_beta   90.00
_cell.angle_gamma   90.00
#
_symmetry.space_group_name_H-M   'P 1'
#
loop_
_entity.id
_entity.type
_entity.pdbx_description
1 polymer ?
#
loop_
_entity_poly.entity_id
_entity_poly.type
_entity_poly.pdbx_seq_one_letter_code
_entity_poly.pdbx_strand_id
1 'polypeptide(L)'
;MAKHLKKEIFTYRIANFLLLILLIILYSCSENTPTTNENETPTEAVLQTTVIEISDGDTFGIYYKNQKWKVRVLYVDCFETRKGDRLSDQARKAGISEDSALALGFKAKDFAKQILLNKKVQLLRDFKEPNLDIYGRLLRITIVDGMRYDSLLKVNGLAAPEK
;
A
#
# COMPACT_ATOMS: atom_id res chain seq x y z
N MET A 1 -19.39 11.46 -73.21
CA MET A 1 -20.11 11.85 -71.97
C MET A 1 -20.07 10.79 -70.86
N ALA A 2 -20.43 9.52 -71.11
CA ALA A 2 -20.57 8.49 -70.04
C ALA A 2 -19.29 8.12 -69.25
N LYS A 3 -18.09 8.18 -69.85
CA LYS A 3 -16.82 7.90 -69.14
C LYS A 3 -16.44 8.99 -68.12
N HIS A 4 -16.75 10.25 -68.41
CA HIS A 4 -16.47 11.37 -67.52
C HIS A 4 -17.36 11.31 -66.27
N LEU A 5 -18.64 10.99 -66.45
CA LEU A 5 -19.61 10.84 -65.36
C LEU A 5 -19.27 9.69 -64.41
N LYS A 6 -18.77 8.55 -64.93
CA LYS A 6 -18.30 7.43 -64.10
C LYS A 6 -17.06 7.77 -63.28
N LYS A 7 -16.13 8.57 -63.83
CA LYS A 7 -14.92 9.01 -63.12
C LYS A 7 -15.29 9.96 -61.97
N GLU A 8 -16.15 10.93 -62.23
CA GLU A 8 -16.70 11.85 -61.22
C GLU A 8 -17.35 11.08 -60.05
N ILE A 9 -18.29 10.17 -60.34
CA ILE A 9 -18.98 9.36 -59.32
C ILE A 9 -18.02 8.50 -58.51
N PHE A 10 -16.97 7.96 -59.15
CA PHE A 10 -15.94 7.17 -58.48
C PHE A 10 -15.08 8.03 -57.53
N THR A 11 -14.71 9.25 -57.96
CA THR A 11 -13.98 10.20 -57.13
C THR A 11 -14.80 10.66 -55.92
N TYR A 12 -16.10 10.94 -56.10
CA TYR A 12 -17.00 11.28 -54.98
C TYR A 12 -17.15 10.12 -53.98
N ARG A 13 -17.19 8.88 -54.46
CA ARG A 13 -17.22 7.69 -53.59
C ARG A 13 -15.94 7.51 -52.79
N ILE A 14 -14.77 7.76 -53.40
CA ILE A 14 -13.48 7.73 -52.69
C ILE A 14 -13.40 8.88 -51.67
N ALA A 15 -13.82 10.09 -52.05
CA ALA A 15 -13.82 11.24 -51.15
C ALA A 15 -14.74 11.02 -49.93
N ASN A 16 -15.95 10.48 -50.14
CA ASN A 16 -16.84 10.11 -49.02
C ASN A 16 -16.27 8.99 -48.15
N PHE A 17 -15.57 8.03 -48.74
CA PHE A 17 -14.93 6.94 -48.00
C PHE A 17 -13.75 7.47 -47.16
N LEU A 18 -12.95 8.38 -47.70
CA LEU A 18 -11.87 9.06 -46.98
C LEU A 18 -12.40 9.96 -45.86
N LEU A 19 -13.52 10.67 -46.10
CA LEU A 19 -14.19 11.48 -45.07
C LEU A 19 -14.75 10.61 -43.93
N LEU A 20 -15.28 9.42 -44.24
CA LEU A 20 -15.75 8.46 -43.25
C LEU A 20 -14.60 7.91 -42.39
N ILE A 21 -13.45 7.59 -43.00
CA ILE A 21 -12.25 7.15 -42.28
C ILE A 21 -11.72 8.26 -41.35
N LEU A 22 -11.71 9.52 -41.82
CA LEU A 22 -11.29 10.66 -41.00
C LEU A 22 -12.20 10.86 -39.78
N LEU A 23 -13.51 10.69 -39.94
CA LEU A 23 -14.47 10.73 -38.83
C LEU A 23 -14.21 9.62 -37.79
N ILE A 24 -13.90 8.39 -38.23
CA ILE A 24 -13.60 7.26 -37.32
C ILE A 24 -12.34 7.54 -36.47
N ILE A 25 -11.31 8.16 -37.05
CA ILE A 25 -10.08 8.53 -36.33
C ILE A 25 -10.36 9.60 -35.27
N LEU A 26 -11.26 10.54 -35.54
CA LEU A 26 -11.64 11.60 -34.58
C LEU A 26 -12.45 11.07 -33.38
N TYR A 27 -13.17 9.95 -33.52
CA TYR A 27 -13.90 9.32 -32.41
C TYR A 27 -13.04 8.38 -31.53
N SER A 28 -11.76 8.14 -31.87
CA SER A 28 -10.94 7.13 -31.19
C SER A 28 -10.24 7.60 -29.92
N CYS A 29 -10.50 8.80 -29.42
CA CYS A 29 -10.03 9.25 -28.10
C CYS A 29 -11.20 9.76 -27.25
N SER A 30 -11.93 8.81 -26.66
CA SER A 30 -12.56 9.04 -25.36
C SER A 30 -11.80 8.18 -24.37
N GLU A 31 -10.67 8.67 -23.87
CA GLU A 31 -10.15 8.17 -22.61
C GLU A 31 -11.20 8.52 -21.56
N ASN A 32 -12.02 7.52 -21.20
CA ASN A 32 -12.63 7.51 -19.88
C ASN A 32 -11.45 7.43 -18.92
N THR A 33 -10.90 8.59 -18.55
CA THR A 33 -10.05 8.68 -17.36
C THR A 33 -10.89 8.07 -16.25
N PRO A 34 -10.46 6.93 -15.67
CA PRO A 34 -11.10 6.48 -14.45
C PRO A 34 -10.95 7.67 -13.52
N THR A 35 -12.06 8.19 -13.02
CA THR A 35 -12.06 9.03 -11.83
C THR A 35 -11.47 8.15 -10.73
N THR A 36 -10.14 8.15 -10.61
CA THR A 36 -9.43 7.60 -9.47
C THR A 36 -9.93 8.41 -8.29
N ASN A 37 -10.93 7.89 -7.59
CA ASN A 37 -11.26 8.33 -6.26
C ASN A 37 -9.99 8.13 -5.44
N GLU A 38 -9.20 9.18 -5.25
CA GLU A 38 -7.85 9.16 -4.67
C GLU A 38 -7.80 8.73 -3.19
N ASN A 39 -8.90 8.17 -2.65
CA ASN A 39 -9.05 7.84 -1.23
C ASN A 39 -9.82 6.53 -1.01
N GLU A 40 -9.64 5.54 -1.88
CA GLU A 40 -10.21 4.22 -1.63
C GLU A 40 -9.39 3.50 -0.56
N THR A 41 -9.98 3.32 0.63
CA THR A 41 -9.35 2.56 1.71
C THR A 41 -9.27 1.07 1.32
N PRO A 42 -8.11 0.40 1.48
CA PRO A 42 -8.02 -1.05 1.30
C PRO A 42 -9.01 -1.78 2.19
N THR A 43 -9.85 -2.63 1.61
CA THR A 43 -10.89 -3.40 2.33
C THR A 43 -10.78 -4.91 2.10
N GLU A 44 -9.90 -5.33 1.21
CA GLU A 44 -9.68 -6.73 0.84
C GLU A 44 -9.31 -7.57 2.05
N ALA A 45 -9.81 -8.82 2.06
CA ALA A 45 -9.46 -9.80 3.09
C ALA A 45 -7.96 -10.13 3.07
N VAL A 46 -7.38 -10.19 1.87
CA VAL A 46 -5.97 -10.44 1.62
C VAL A 46 -5.47 -9.41 0.60
N LEU A 47 -4.45 -8.65 0.98
CA LEU A 47 -3.78 -7.69 0.10
C LEU A 47 -2.31 -8.11 -0.08
N GLN A 48 -1.89 -8.32 -1.33
CA GLN A 48 -0.49 -8.54 -1.67
C GLN A 48 0.15 -7.23 -2.10
N THR A 49 1.29 -6.88 -1.52
CA THR A 49 1.97 -5.62 -1.82
C THR A 49 3.46 -5.71 -1.48
N THR A 50 4.21 -4.65 -1.80
CA THR A 50 5.61 -4.48 -1.43
C THR A 50 5.73 -3.39 -0.40
N VAL A 51 6.52 -3.63 0.65
CA VAL A 51 6.81 -2.62 1.67
C VAL A 51 7.79 -1.60 1.13
N ILE A 52 7.47 -0.31 1.27
CA ILE A 52 8.25 0.80 0.68
C ILE A 52 8.99 1.65 1.71
N GLU A 53 8.55 1.63 2.97
CA GLU A 53 9.21 2.37 4.06
C GLU A 53 8.93 1.73 5.41
N ILE A 54 9.80 2.00 6.38
CA ILE A 54 9.67 1.55 7.76
C ILE A 54 9.58 2.77 8.68
N SER A 55 8.48 2.89 9.42
CA SER A 55 8.29 3.96 10.42
C SER A 55 8.96 3.58 11.75
N ASP A 56 8.63 2.40 12.27
CA ASP A 56 9.16 1.78 13.49
C ASP A 56 9.11 0.24 13.37
N GLY A 57 9.26 -0.51 14.47
CA GLY A 57 9.31 -1.97 14.45
C GLY A 57 8.00 -2.65 14.02
N ASP A 58 6.84 -2.00 14.25
CA ASP A 58 5.50 -2.56 14.01
C ASP A 58 4.67 -1.77 12.97
N THR A 59 5.23 -0.69 12.43
CA THR A 59 4.54 0.19 11.48
C THR A 59 5.39 0.43 10.23
N PHE A 60 4.81 0.15 9.06
CA PHE A 60 5.47 0.31 7.75
C PHE A 60 4.52 0.93 6.71
N GLY A 61 5.07 1.34 5.57
CA GLY A 61 4.30 1.91 4.47
C GLY A 61 4.23 0.99 3.25
N ILE A 62 3.15 1.11 2.50
CA ILE A 62 2.89 0.41 1.23
C ILE A 62 2.29 1.37 0.19
N TYR A 63 2.27 0.95 -1.07
CA TYR A 63 1.36 1.52 -2.07
C TYR A 63 0.13 0.63 -2.23
N TYR A 64 -1.02 1.28 -2.36
CA TYR A 64 -2.27 0.68 -2.79
C TYR A 64 -2.97 1.64 -3.74
N LYS A 65 -3.29 1.20 -4.96
CA LYS A 65 -3.91 2.03 -6.02
C LYS A 65 -3.24 3.41 -6.16
N ASN A 66 -1.91 3.44 -6.21
CA ASN A 66 -1.06 4.63 -6.30
C ASN A 66 -1.10 5.60 -5.09
N GLN A 67 -1.84 5.25 -4.03
CA GLN A 67 -1.85 5.97 -2.76
C GLN A 67 -0.94 5.29 -1.74
N LYS A 68 -0.25 6.09 -0.94
CA LYS A 68 0.58 5.61 0.16
C LYS A 68 -0.27 5.34 1.39
N TRP A 69 -0.13 4.17 1.96
CA TRP A 69 -0.82 3.76 3.19
C TRP A 69 0.16 3.32 4.25
N LYS A 70 -0.13 3.63 5.51
CA LYS A 70 0.58 3.06 6.66
C LYS A 70 -0.16 1.83 7.14
N VAL A 71 0.61 0.82 7.52
CA VAL A 71 0.13 -0.45 8.07
C VAL A 71 0.70 -0.59 9.47
N ARG A 72 -0.17 -0.83 10.46
CA ARG A 72 0.18 -1.24 11.82
C ARG A 72 -0.01 -2.76 11.91
N VAL A 73 1.06 -3.46 12.25
CA VAL A 73 1.07 -4.90 12.44
C VAL A 73 0.19 -5.24 13.66
N LEU A 74 -0.75 -6.15 13.47
CA LEU A 74 -1.65 -6.61 14.54
C LEU A 74 -0.92 -7.52 15.54
N TYR A 75 -1.40 -7.49 16.79
CA TYR A 75 -0.98 -8.35 17.91
C TYR A 75 0.48 -8.23 18.35
N VAL A 76 1.12 -7.12 18.02
CA VAL A 76 2.45 -6.76 18.54
C VAL A 76 2.50 -5.26 18.75
N ASP A 77 3.26 -4.83 19.74
CA ASP A 77 3.67 -3.43 19.91
C ASP A 77 5.19 -3.42 20.05
N CYS A 78 5.88 -2.47 19.44
CA CYS A 78 7.31 -2.25 19.64
C CYS A 78 7.56 -1.06 20.56
N PHE A 79 8.75 -1.02 21.17
CA PHE A 79 9.17 0.18 21.88
C PHE A 79 9.28 1.36 20.93
N GLU A 80 8.90 2.55 21.40
CA GLU A 80 9.01 3.78 20.62
C GLU A 80 10.46 4.09 20.23
N THR A 81 10.64 4.73 19.08
CA THR A 81 11.97 5.14 18.58
C THR A 81 12.33 6.58 18.95
N ARG A 82 11.53 7.20 19.83
CA ARG A 82 11.69 8.57 20.31
C ARG A 82 11.35 8.63 21.80
N LYS A 83 12.09 9.46 22.54
CA LYS A 83 11.78 9.74 23.95
C LYS A 83 10.48 10.54 24.07
N GLY A 84 9.71 10.24 25.12
CA GLY A 84 8.42 10.86 25.43
C GLY A 84 7.57 9.94 26.31
N ASP A 85 6.42 10.45 26.77
CA ASP A 85 5.59 9.80 27.79
C ASP A 85 5.26 8.33 27.48
N ARG A 86 5.02 8.02 26.19
CA ARG A 86 4.72 6.66 25.76
C ARG A 86 5.92 5.72 25.93
N LEU A 87 7.13 6.15 25.58
CA LEU A 87 8.34 5.35 25.79
C LEU A 87 8.60 5.17 27.29
N SER A 88 8.42 6.23 28.09
CA SER A 88 8.57 6.17 29.55
C SER A 88 7.60 5.16 30.18
N ASP A 89 6.35 5.13 29.74
CA ASP A 89 5.36 4.14 30.19
C ASP A 89 5.76 2.71 29.77
N GLN A 90 6.20 2.52 28.53
CA GLN A 90 6.68 1.21 28.04
C GLN A 90 7.89 0.71 28.85
N ALA A 91 8.88 1.58 29.10
CA ALA A 91 10.07 1.26 29.88
C ALA A 91 9.71 0.86 31.31
N ARG A 92 8.82 1.64 31.97
CA ARG A 92 8.31 1.34 33.31
C ARG A 92 7.62 -0.03 33.37
N LYS A 93 6.72 -0.32 32.42
CA LYS A 93 6.02 -1.62 32.35
C LYS A 93 6.96 -2.79 32.12
N ALA A 94 7.99 -2.57 31.32
CA ALA A 94 9.01 -3.56 31.03
C ALA A 94 10.03 -3.74 32.17
N GLY A 95 10.06 -2.86 33.17
CA GLY A 95 11.06 -2.89 34.25
C GLY A 95 12.48 -2.59 33.76
N ILE A 96 12.62 -1.81 32.68
CA ILE A 96 13.92 -1.44 32.09
C ILE A 96 14.07 0.09 32.04
N SER A 97 15.30 0.58 31.82
CA SER A 97 15.53 2.02 31.63
C SER A 97 14.95 2.52 30.31
N GLU A 98 14.61 3.82 30.23
CA GLU A 98 14.16 4.44 28.99
C GLU A 98 15.18 4.32 27.85
N ASP A 99 16.48 4.40 28.16
CA ASP A 99 17.53 4.20 27.15
C ASP A 99 17.57 2.76 26.63
N SER A 100 17.30 1.78 27.49
CA SER A 100 17.18 0.37 27.07
C SER A 100 15.95 0.15 26.19
N ALA A 101 14.81 0.73 26.58
CA ALA A 101 13.59 0.72 25.79
C ALA A 101 13.81 1.38 24.41
N LEU A 102 14.44 2.55 24.37
CA LEU A 102 14.78 3.25 23.14
C LEU A 102 15.68 2.40 22.23
N ALA A 103 16.70 1.77 22.82
CA ALA A 103 17.60 0.88 22.10
C ALA A 103 16.86 -0.34 21.51
N LEU A 104 15.90 -0.92 22.25
CA LEU A 104 15.03 -1.99 21.73
C LEU A 104 14.12 -1.49 20.60
N GLY A 105 13.59 -0.28 20.70
CA GLY A 105 12.80 0.34 19.62
C GLY A 105 13.60 0.49 18.33
N PHE A 106 14.85 0.96 18.42
CA PHE A 106 15.75 1.04 17.26
C PHE A 106 16.11 -0.34 16.70
N LYS A 107 16.41 -1.32 17.56
CA LYS A 107 16.64 -2.71 17.13
C LYS A 107 15.44 -3.29 16.39
N ALA A 108 14.23 -3.08 16.89
CA ALA A 108 12.99 -3.53 16.25
C ALA A 108 12.80 -2.86 14.88
N LYS A 109 13.07 -1.57 14.77
CA LYS A 109 13.02 -0.84 13.50
C LYS A 109 14.05 -1.35 12.48
N ASP A 110 15.27 -1.65 12.92
CA ASP A 110 16.30 -2.18 12.02
C ASP A 110 16.00 -3.61 11.58
N PHE A 111 15.45 -4.43 12.48
CA PHE A 111 14.90 -5.74 12.12
C PHE A 111 13.78 -5.64 11.09
N ALA A 112 12.85 -4.70 11.26
CA ALA A 112 11.79 -4.42 10.29
C ALA A 112 12.35 -4.05 8.91
N LYS A 113 13.42 -3.24 8.85
CA LYS A 113 14.09 -2.93 7.58
C LYS A 113 14.68 -4.16 6.91
N GLN A 114 15.31 -5.05 7.68
CA GLN A 114 15.92 -6.27 7.13
C GLN A 114 14.88 -7.26 6.61
N ILE A 115 13.78 -7.42 7.36
CA ILE A 115 12.77 -8.44 7.10
C ILE A 115 11.68 -7.97 6.12
N LEU A 116 11.30 -6.69 6.15
CA LEU A 116 10.15 -6.19 5.39
C LEU A 116 10.51 -5.28 4.23
N LEU A 117 11.49 -4.38 4.38
CA LEU A 117 11.72 -3.33 3.37
C LEU A 117 12.04 -3.93 1.99
N ASN A 118 11.34 -3.43 0.97
CA ASN A 118 11.40 -3.91 -0.41
C ASN A 118 11.00 -5.39 -0.60
N LYS A 119 10.41 -6.03 0.41
CA LYS A 119 9.90 -7.40 0.32
C LYS A 119 8.42 -7.40 -0.03
N LYS A 120 8.01 -8.45 -0.75
CA LYS A 120 6.60 -8.77 -0.96
C LYS A 120 6.02 -9.34 0.33
N VAL A 121 4.85 -8.86 0.70
CA VAL A 121 4.13 -9.29 1.91
C VAL A 121 2.68 -9.61 1.57
N GLN A 122 2.07 -10.48 2.38
CA GLN A 122 0.62 -10.66 2.39
C GLN A 122 0.06 -10.03 3.65
N LEU A 123 -0.89 -9.11 3.47
CA LEU A 123 -1.58 -8.42 4.53
C LEU A 123 -2.96 -9.02 4.68
N LEU A 124 -3.19 -9.70 5.79
CA LEU A 124 -4.48 -10.32 6.09
C LEU A 124 -5.29 -9.39 6.99
N ARG A 125 -6.54 -9.15 6.62
CA ARG A 125 -7.50 -8.42 7.44
C ARG A 125 -8.07 -9.36 8.51
N ASP A 126 -8.01 -8.95 9.77
CA ASP A 126 -8.83 -9.57 10.81
C ASP A 126 -10.16 -8.81 10.89
N PHE A 127 -11.27 -9.50 10.66
CA PHE A 127 -12.61 -8.91 10.72
C PHE A 127 -13.12 -8.70 12.15
N LYS A 128 -12.40 -9.21 13.17
CA LYS A 128 -12.64 -8.87 14.57
C LYS A 128 -12.10 -7.50 14.94
N GLU A 129 -11.14 -7.00 14.18
CA GLU A 129 -10.52 -5.69 14.38
C GLU A 129 -11.11 -4.64 13.41
N PRO A 130 -11.10 -3.36 13.79
CA PRO A 130 -11.38 -2.28 12.84
C PRO A 130 -10.44 -2.33 11.62
N ASN A 131 -10.87 -1.78 10.50
CA ASN A 131 -9.99 -1.73 9.32
C ASN A 131 -8.80 -0.77 9.51
N LEU A 132 -9.06 0.32 10.23
CA LEU A 132 -8.12 1.40 10.52
C LEU A 132 -8.08 1.63 12.02
N ASP A 133 -6.91 2.01 12.55
CA ASP A 133 -6.84 2.57 13.89
C ASP A 133 -7.21 4.06 13.91
N ILE A 134 -7.19 4.67 15.10
CA ILE A 134 -7.52 6.09 15.30
C ILE A 134 -6.57 7.06 14.58
N TYR A 135 -5.41 6.58 14.10
CA TYR A 135 -4.43 7.37 13.35
C TYR A 135 -4.52 7.15 11.83
N GLY A 136 -5.53 6.39 11.37
CA GLY A 136 -5.73 6.08 9.96
C GLY A 136 -4.75 5.04 9.41
N ARG A 137 -4.10 4.23 10.26
CA ARG A 137 -3.23 3.13 9.82
C ARG A 137 -4.05 1.86 9.61
N LEU A 138 -3.78 1.13 8.54
CA LEU A 138 -4.38 -0.17 8.28
C LEU A 138 -3.95 -1.18 9.34
N LEU A 139 -4.91 -1.86 9.95
CA LEU A 139 -4.66 -2.94 10.90
C LEU A 139 -4.59 -4.26 10.14
N ARG A 140 -3.41 -4.89 10.11
CA ARG A 140 -3.18 -6.11 9.32
C ARG A 140 -2.29 -7.12 10.04
N ILE A 141 -2.62 -8.40 9.90
CA ILE A 141 -1.67 -9.49 10.12
C ILE A 141 -0.72 -9.49 8.93
N THR A 142 0.58 -9.41 9.19
CA THR A 142 1.59 -9.31 8.13
C THR A 142 2.32 -10.64 7.99
N ILE A 143 2.24 -11.23 6.80
CA ILE A 143 2.97 -12.44 6.41
C ILE A 143 4.10 -12.06 5.47
N VAL A 144 5.32 -12.51 5.78
CA VAL A 144 6.52 -12.34 4.97
C VAL A 144 7.25 -13.68 4.90
N ASP A 145 7.58 -14.12 3.70
CA ASP A 145 8.24 -15.42 3.46
C ASP A 145 7.54 -16.60 4.18
N GLY A 146 6.20 -16.58 4.20
CA GLY A 146 5.38 -17.62 4.84
C GLY A 146 5.30 -17.52 6.37
N MET A 147 5.97 -16.56 6.99
CA MET A 147 6.01 -16.38 8.44
C MET A 147 5.20 -15.16 8.89
N ARG A 148 4.57 -15.28 10.06
CA ARG A 148 3.89 -14.17 10.74
C ARG A 148 4.90 -13.21 11.35
N TYR A 149 4.91 -11.97 10.87
CA TYR A 149 5.90 -10.97 11.29
C TYR A 149 5.76 -10.58 12.78
N ASP A 150 4.53 -10.57 13.32
CA ASP A 150 4.29 -10.39 14.76
C ASP A 150 4.98 -11.47 15.59
N SER A 151 4.98 -12.72 15.12
CA SER A 151 5.68 -13.83 15.78
C SER A 151 7.20 -13.69 15.69
N LEU A 152 7.72 -13.21 14.56
CA LEU A 152 9.16 -12.95 14.40
C LEU A 152 9.65 -11.89 15.39
N LEU A 153 8.91 -10.79 15.56
CA LEU A 153 9.23 -9.77 16.56
C LEU A 153 9.25 -10.34 17.98
N LYS A 154 8.24 -11.13 18.36
CA LYS A 154 8.12 -11.72 19.70
C LYS A 154 9.27 -12.70 19.99
N VAL A 155 9.58 -13.62 19.07
CA VAL A 155 10.65 -14.62 19.24
C VAL A 155 12.04 -13.97 19.33
N ASN A 156 12.26 -12.84 18.66
CA ASN A 156 13.52 -12.10 18.73
C ASN A 156 13.60 -11.15 19.94
N GLY A 157 12.59 -11.12 20.82
CA GLY A 157 12.58 -10.24 22.00
C GLY A 157 12.48 -8.76 21.65
N LEU A 158 11.86 -8.42 20.52
CA LEU A 158 11.76 -7.06 20.00
C LEU A 158 10.39 -6.39 20.27
N ALA A 159 9.45 -7.16 20.83
CA ALA A 159 8.14 -6.65 21.23
C ALA A 159 8.22 -5.99 22.62
N ALA A 160 7.52 -4.87 22.79
CA ALA A 160 7.22 -4.31 24.09
C ALA A 160 6.20 -5.20 24.83
N PRO A 161 6.17 -5.19 26.17
CA PRO A 161 5.17 -5.91 26.93
C PRO A 161 3.75 -5.54 26.50
N GLU A 162 2.88 -6.55 26.40
CA GLU A 162 1.46 -6.34 26.17
C GLU A 162 0.86 -5.52 27.33
N LYS A 163 -0.16 -4.72 27.02
CA LYS A 163 -0.84 -3.86 28.01
C LYS A 163 -1.63 -4.67 29.03
#